data_AF-A0A6P8EYY7-F1
#
_entry.id   AF-A0A6P8EYY7-F1
#
_cell.length_a   1.000
_cell.length_b   1.000
_cell.length_c   1.000
_cell.angle_alpha   90.00
_cell.angle_beta   90.00
_cell.angle_gamma   90.00
#
_symmetry.space_group_name_H-M   'P 1'
#
loop_
_entity.id
_entity.type
_entity.pdbx_description
1 polymer ?
#
loop_
_entity_poly.entity_id
_entity_poly.type
_entity_poly.pdbx_seq_one_letter_code
_entity_poly.pdbx_strand_id
1 'polypeptide(L)'
;MVSRTAIVTLAHLYAHLGRGMDAEVEGTTRALLQKAGEASGFIRDDVELALGYMVVNVTPSRSMNALINTGVRHRNTAARKSTAQHLGRLAEVMGSSHLLSGKKDLTERFIHAICCLAVDCALEVR
;
A
#
# COMPACT_ATOMS: atom_id res chain seq x y z
N MET A 1 -7.50 -13.55 -16.83
CA MET A 1 -8.65 -13.98 -15.99
C MET A 1 -8.20 -14.44 -14.61
N VAL A 2 -7.29 -15.43 -14.50
CA VAL A 2 -6.82 -15.94 -13.19
C VAL A 2 -6.28 -14.86 -12.25
N SER A 3 -5.41 -13.97 -12.74
CA SER A 3 -4.85 -12.88 -11.91
C SER A 3 -5.93 -11.93 -11.38
N ARG A 4 -6.98 -11.67 -12.17
CA ARG A 4 -8.05 -10.76 -11.78
C ARG A 4 -8.89 -11.35 -10.65
N THR A 5 -9.29 -12.62 -10.78
CA THR A 5 -10.01 -13.33 -9.73
C THR A 5 -9.21 -13.37 -8.43
N ALA A 6 -7.90 -13.62 -8.50
CA ALA A 6 -7.05 -13.60 -7.30
C ALA A 6 -7.01 -12.22 -6.61
N ILE A 7 -6.89 -11.14 -7.39
CA ILE A 7 -6.88 -9.76 -6.85
C ILE A 7 -8.23 -9.42 -6.20
N VAL A 8 -9.35 -9.73 -6.86
CA VAL A 8 -10.69 -9.49 -6.30
C VAL A 8 -10.92 -10.34 -5.04
N THR A 9 -10.45 -11.58 -5.01
CA THR A 9 -10.51 -12.40 -3.80
C THR A 9 -9.68 -11.78 -2.67
N LEU A 10 -8.46 -11.28 -2.94
CA LEU A 10 -7.67 -10.57 -1.93
C LEU A 10 -8.39 -9.32 -1.40
N ALA A 11 -9.02 -8.54 -2.28
CA ALA A 11 -9.85 -7.41 -1.88
C ALA A 11 -10.96 -7.83 -0.90
N HIS A 12 -11.66 -8.93 -1.21
CA HIS A 12 -12.69 -9.47 -0.31
C HIS A 12 -12.10 -9.96 1.01
N LEU A 13 -10.95 -10.63 0.99
CA LEU A 13 -10.29 -11.09 2.22
C LEU A 13 -9.89 -9.91 3.11
N TYR A 14 -9.31 -8.83 2.55
CA TYR A 14 -9.04 -7.63 3.34
C TYR A 14 -10.32 -7.02 3.92
N ALA A 15 -11.38 -6.93 3.13
CA ALA A 15 -12.64 -6.32 3.56
C ALA A 15 -13.33 -7.11 4.69
N HIS A 16 -13.23 -8.45 4.70
CA HIS A 16 -13.99 -9.31 5.62
C HIS A 16 -13.15 -9.88 6.76
N LEU A 17 -11.86 -10.14 6.55
CA LEU A 17 -10.97 -10.66 7.58
C LEU A 17 -10.20 -9.54 8.30
N GLY A 18 -9.96 -8.41 7.64
CA GLY A 18 -9.25 -7.26 8.22
C GLY A 18 -7.94 -7.67 8.91
N ARG A 19 -7.86 -7.44 10.23
CA ARG A 19 -6.69 -7.81 11.06
C ARG A 19 -6.33 -9.30 11.02
N GLY A 20 -7.26 -10.18 10.63
CA GLY A 20 -6.98 -11.59 10.38
C GLY A 20 -5.98 -11.84 9.23
N MET A 21 -5.72 -10.83 8.40
CA MET A 21 -4.74 -10.86 7.30
C MET A 21 -3.37 -10.25 7.68
N ASP A 22 -3.17 -9.84 8.94
CA ASP A 22 -1.97 -9.10 9.35
C ASP A 22 -0.66 -9.88 9.12
N ALA A 23 -0.68 -11.21 9.11
CA ALA A 23 0.52 -12.03 8.89
C ALA A 23 0.89 -12.12 7.40
N GLU A 24 -0.09 -11.99 6.52
CA GLU A 24 -0.01 -12.21 5.08
C GLU A 24 0.12 -10.88 4.32
N VAL A 25 -0.17 -9.75 4.99
CA VAL A 25 -0.27 -8.43 4.38
C VAL A 25 0.99 -8.03 3.61
N GLU A 26 2.20 -8.33 4.12
CA GLU A 26 3.43 -7.96 3.41
C GLU A 26 3.60 -8.75 2.10
N GLY A 27 3.37 -10.07 2.14
CA GLY A 27 3.49 -10.92 0.96
C GLY A 27 2.44 -10.59 -0.11
N THR A 28 1.20 -10.35 0.33
CA THR A 28 0.09 -9.97 -0.54
C THR A 28 0.26 -8.57 -1.12
N THR A 29 0.73 -7.58 -0.34
CA THR A 29 1.07 -6.24 -0.86
C THR A 29 2.15 -6.32 -1.94
N ARG A 30 3.22 -7.09 -1.69
CA ARG A 30 4.30 -7.29 -2.67
C ARG A 30 3.77 -7.86 -3.98
N ALA A 31 2.90 -8.87 -3.90
CA ALA A 31 2.30 -9.49 -5.08
C ALA A 31 1.38 -8.51 -5.84
N LEU A 32 0.58 -7.73 -5.11
CA LEU A 32 -0.29 -6.70 -5.68
C LEU A 32 0.52 -5.62 -6.41
N LEU A 33 1.57 -5.07 -5.78
CA LEU A 33 2.43 -4.06 -6.39
C LEU A 33 3.21 -4.58 -7.59
N GLN A 34 3.69 -5.83 -7.55
CA GLN A 34 4.28 -6.48 -8.72
C GLN A 34 3.27 -6.52 -9.87
N LYS A 35 2.00 -6.85 -9.57
CA LYS A 35 0.94 -6.85 -10.58
C LYS A 35 0.55 -5.46 -11.07
N ALA A 36 0.53 -4.43 -10.23
CA ALA A 36 0.30 -3.05 -10.67
C ALA A 36 1.29 -2.63 -11.78
N GLY A 37 2.55 -3.08 -11.68
CA GLY A 37 3.59 -2.78 -12.64
C GLY A 37 3.49 -3.52 -13.99
N GLU A 38 2.87 -4.70 -14.00
CA GLU A 38 2.71 -5.54 -15.20
C GLU A 38 1.33 -5.39 -15.86
N ALA A 39 0.37 -4.78 -15.17
CA ALA A 39 -1.04 -4.79 -15.50
C ALA A 39 -1.49 -3.74 -16.52
N SER A 40 -2.50 -4.11 -17.32
CA SER A 40 -3.38 -3.19 -18.06
C SER A 40 -4.31 -2.41 -17.10
N GLY A 41 -4.89 -1.29 -17.57
CA GLY A 41 -5.75 -0.40 -16.76
C GLY A 41 -6.73 -1.10 -15.81
N PHE A 42 -7.63 -1.94 -16.33
CA PHE A 42 -8.63 -2.63 -15.50
C PHE A 42 -8.05 -3.51 -14.39
N ILE A 43 -6.93 -4.20 -14.63
CA ILE A 43 -6.29 -5.03 -13.61
C ILE A 43 -5.63 -4.12 -12.56
N ARG A 44 -5.07 -2.99 -12.98
CA ARG A 44 -4.52 -1.99 -12.07
C ARG A 44 -5.61 -1.43 -11.16
N ASP A 45 -6.78 -1.11 -11.70
CA ASP A 45 -7.91 -0.62 -10.90
C ASP A 45 -8.34 -1.63 -9.82
N ASP A 46 -8.39 -2.92 -10.17
CA ASP A 46 -8.66 -3.98 -9.18
C ASP A 46 -7.56 -4.07 -8.12
N VAL A 47 -6.28 -3.84 -8.49
CA VAL A 47 -5.16 -3.80 -7.53
C VAL A 47 -5.30 -2.61 -6.59
N GLU A 48 -5.57 -1.41 -7.10
CA GLU A 48 -5.77 -0.22 -6.27
C GLU A 48 -6.95 -0.42 -5.32
N LEU A 49 -8.03 -1.07 -5.77
CA LEU A 49 -9.16 -1.40 -4.92
C LEU A 49 -8.76 -2.35 -3.78
N ALA A 50 -7.99 -3.39 -4.07
CA ALA A 50 -7.50 -4.35 -3.07
C ALA A 50 -6.59 -3.67 -2.03
N LEU A 51 -5.62 -2.86 -2.48
CA LEU A 51 -4.75 -2.09 -1.60
C LEU A 51 -5.53 -1.07 -0.77
N GLY A 52 -6.60 -0.49 -1.33
CA GLY A 52 -7.50 0.41 -0.62
C GLY A 52 -8.22 -0.28 0.54
N TYR A 53 -8.77 -1.48 0.30
CA TYR A 53 -9.37 -2.29 1.38
C TYR A 53 -8.35 -2.72 2.42
N MET A 54 -7.12 -3.06 2.01
CA MET A 54 -6.04 -3.38 2.93
C MET A 54 -5.78 -2.22 3.89
N VAL A 55 -5.54 -1.01 3.37
CA VAL A 55 -5.21 0.18 4.16
C VAL A 55 -6.27 0.49 5.23
N VAL A 56 -7.54 0.25 4.91
CA VAL A 56 -8.67 0.57 5.80
C VAL A 56 -8.92 -0.51 6.86
N ASN A 57 -8.72 -1.79 6.53
CA ASN A 57 -9.24 -2.89 7.36
C ASN A 57 -8.18 -3.66 8.18
N VAL A 58 -6.92 -3.68 7.76
CA VAL A 58 -5.85 -4.36 8.50
C VAL A 58 -5.22 -3.42 9.52
N THR A 59 -4.32 -3.91 10.38
CA THR A 59 -3.65 -3.05 11.37
C THR A 59 -2.83 -1.95 10.67
N PRO A 60 -3.03 -0.64 10.99
CA PRO A 60 -2.39 0.45 10.24
C PRO A 60 -0.86 0.39 10.18
N SER A 61 -0.21 0.03 11.29
CA SER A 61 1.25 -0.14 11.31
C SER A 61 1.74 -1.31 10.44
N ARG A 62 0.91 -2.34 10.24
CA ARG A 62 1.22 -3.47 9.34
C ARG A 62 1.08 -3.04 7.88
N SER A 63 0.01 -2.34 7.51
CA SER A 63 -0.15 -1.71 6.19
C SER A 63 1.01 -0.80 5.85
N MET A 64 1.39 0.07 6.78
CA MET A 64 2.49 1.03 6.60
C MET A 64 3.79 0.30 6.27
N ASN A 65 4.16 -0.67 7.11
CA ASN A 65 5.38 -1.43 6.93
C ASN A 65 5.37 -2.21 5.62
N ALA A 66 4.24 -2.84 5.26
CA ALA A 66 4.11 -3.55 3.99
C ALA A 66 4.33 -2.62 2.79
N LEU A 67 3.65 -1.47 2.74
CA LEU A 67 3.82 -0.48 1.67
C LEU A 67 5.24 0.07 1.59
N ILE A 68 5.84 0.43 2.72
CA ILE A 68 7.22 0.96 2.77
C ILE A 68 8.23 -0.09 2.30
N ASN A 69 8.13 -1.32 2.81
CA ASN A 69 9.08 -2.39 2.53
C ASN A 69 9.02 -2.87 1.08
N THR A 70 7.85 -2.79 0.45
CA THR A 70 7.61 -3.42 -0.86
C THR A 70 7.50 -2.40 -2.00
N GLY A 71 7.15 -1.15 -1.71
CA GLY A 71 6.68 -0.20 -2.72
C GLY A 71 7.55 1.03 -2.95
N VAL A 72 8.12 1.61 -1.89
CA VAL A 72 8.79 2.93 -1.98
C VAL A 72 9.96 2.93 -2.97
N ARG A 73 10.73 1.85 -3.01
CA ARG A 73 11.90 1.71 -3.91
C ARG A 73 11.64 0.76 -5.08
N HIS A 74 10.37 0.55 -5.44
CA HIS A 74 10.00 -0.37 -6.50
C HIS A 74 10.51 0.13 -7.87
N ARG A 75 10.98 -0.79 -8.73
CA ARG A 75 11.55 -0.44 -10.05
C ARG A 75 10.52 0.15 -11.00
N ASN A 76 9.28 -0.30 -10.90
CA ASN A 76 8.16 0.15 -11.73
C ASN A 76 7.49 1.41 -11.15
N THR A 77 7.29 2.43 -11.98
CA THR A 77 6.65 3.70 -11.61
C THR A 77 5.21 3.54 -11.13
N ALA A 78 4.41 2.68 -11.76
CA ALA A 78 3.03 2.46 -11.36
C ALA A 78 2.95 1.92 -9.93
N ALA A 79 3.81 0.98 -9.56
CA ALA A 79 3.87 0.46 -8.19
C ALA A 79 4.28 1.52 -7.16
N ARG A 80 5.24 2.40 -7.51
CA ARG A 80 5.63 3.52 -6.62
C ARG A 80 4.47 4.51 -6.46
N LYS A 81 3.75 4.81 -7.53
CA LYS A 81 2.53 5.64 -7.50
C LYS A 81 1.44 5.04 -6.63
N SER A 82 1.11 3.75 -6.80
CA SER A 82 0.15 3.05 -5.95
C SER A 82 0.58 3.13 -4.48
N THR A 83 1.88 2.96 -4.22
CA THR A 83 2.45 3.08 -2.86
C THR A 83 2.25 4.47 -2.27
N ALA A 84 2.55 5.53 -3.04
CA ALA A 84 2.35 6.91 -2.60
C ALA A 84 0.89 7.22 -2.29
N GLN A 85 -0.02 6.84 -3.19
CA GLN A 85 -1.46 7.02 -3.01
C GLN A 85 -1.98 6.33 -1.74
N HIS A 86 -1.53 5.10 -1.49
CA HIS A 86 -1.99 4.31 -0.36
C HIS A 86 -1.35 4.71 0.97
N LEU A 87 -0.11 5.22 0.97
CA LEU A 87 0.50 5.85 2.15
C LEU A 87 -0.22 7.16 2.51
N GLY A 88 -0.62 7.96 1.51
CA GLY A 88 -1.45 9.14 1.73
C GLY A 88 -2.79 8.79 2.37
N ARG A 89 -3.51 7.81 1.80
CA ARG A 89 -4.76 7.31 2.38
C ARG A 89 -4.59 6.75 3.79
N LEU A 90 -3.50 6.03 4.06
CA LEU A 90 -3.21 5.52 5.39
C LEU A 90 -3.02 6.64 6.40
N ALA A 91 -2.43 7.78 6.00
CA ALA A 91 -2.29 8.93 6.87
C ALA A 91 -3.64 9.56 7.24
N GLU A 92 -4.59 9.59 6.30
CA GLU A 92 -5.96 10.01 6.55
C GLU A 92 -6.66 9.06 7.53
N VAL A 93 -6.49 7.74 7.36
CA VAL A 93 -7.09 6.71 8.24
C VAL A 93 -6.52 6.75 9.66
N MET A 94 -5.20 6.92 9.79
CA MET A 94 -4.55 6.96 11.10
C MET A 94 -4.80 8.29 11.83
N GLY A 95 -4.92 9.38 11.09
CA GLY A 95 -4.90 10.73 11.64
C GLY A 95 -3.49 11.16 12.07
N SER A 96 -3.25 12.47 11.99
CA SER A 96 -1.95 13.08 12.28
C SER A 96 -1.49 12.84 13.73
N SER A 97 -2.41 12.86 14.69
CA SER A 97 -2.10 12.64 16.10
C SER A 97 -1.59 11.23 16.40
N HIS A 98 -2.07 10.19 15.71
CA HIS A 98 -1.56 8.81 15.88
C HIS A 98 -0.27 8.57 15.09
N LEU A 99 -0.15 9.14 13.89
CA LEU A 99 1.10 9.06 13.12
C LEU A 99 2.27 9.74 13.83
N LEU A 100 2.00 10.81 14.56
CA LEU A 100 2.99 11.62 15.26
C LEU A 100 3.05 11.32 16.77
N SER A 101 2.35 10.27 17.24
CA SER A 101 2.21 9.96 18.68
C SER A 101 3.48 9.41 19.35
N GLY A 102 4.64 9.43 18.69
CA GLY A 102 5.93 9.23 19.37
C GLY A 102 6.48 7.80 19.44
N LYS A 103 5.93 6.82 18.71
CA LYS A 103 6.73 5.60 18.38
C LYS A 103 7.79 6.01 17.35
N LYS A 104 8.90 6.57 17.83
CA LYS A 104 9.96 7.24 17.05
C LYS A 104 10.27 6.53 15.73
N ASP A 105 10.42 5.21 15.75
CA ASP A 105 10.70 4.40 14.56
C ASP A 105 9.60 4.44 13.48
N LEU A 106 8.32 4.31 13.85
CA LEU A 106 7.23 4.29 12.86
C LEU A 106 7.04 5.66 12.21
N THR A 107 7.11 6.72 13.01
CA THR A 107 7.01 8.09 12.50
C THR A 107 8.18 8.43 11.58
N GLU A 108 9.42 8.09 11.97
CA GLU A 108 10.62 8.33 11.15
C GLU A 108 10.55 7.57 9.82
N ARG A 109 10.13 6.29 9.84
CA ARG A 109 9.99 5.48 8.63
C ARG A 109 8.92 6.04 7.70
N PHE A 110 7.79 6.49 8.25
CA PHE A 110 6.74 7.12 7.46
C PHE A 110 7.24 8.41 6.81
N ILE A 111 7.86 9.31 7.58
CA ILE A 111 8.43 10.58 7.07
C ILE A 111 9.47 10.30 5.98
N HIS A 112 10.36 9.35 6.20
CA HIS A 112 11.37 8.97 5.21
C HIS A 112 10.72 8.47 3.91
N ALA A 113 9.71 7.60 4.02
CA ALA A 113 9.01 7.07 2.85
C ALA A 113 8.31 8.16 2.03
N ILE A 114 7.57 9.07 2.67
CA ILE A 114 6.90 10.16 1.95
C ILE A 114 7.91 11.14 1.34
N CYS A 115 9.02 11.43 2.04
CA CYS A 115 10.09 12.27 1.48
C CYS A 115 10.71 11.64 0.25
N CYS A 116 10.97 10.32 0.26
CA CYS A 116 11.49 9.61 -0.91
C CYS A 116 10.53 9.68 -2.11
N LEU A 117 9.23 9.57 -1.88
CA LEU A 117 8.22 9.60 -2.95
C LEU A 117 7.96 11.03 -3.46
N ALA A 118 7.99 12.03 -2.58
CA ALA A 118 7.78 13.44 -2.96
C ALA A 118 8.86 13.99 -3.91
N VAL A 119 10.06 13.38 -3.89
CA VAL A 119 11.19 13.71 -4.78
C VAL A 119 11.41 12.65 -5.86
N ASP A 120 10.41 11.78 -6.12
CA ASP A 120 10.51 10.76 -7.16
C ASP A 120 10.78 11.37 -8.54
N CYS A 121 11.52 10.65 -9.38
CA CYS A 121 11.85 11.11 -10.73
C CYS A 121 10.62 11.18 -11.65
N ALA A 122 9.57 10.42 -11.36
CA ALA A 122 8.31 10.45 -12.08
C ALA A 122 7.33 11.42 -11.42
N LEU A 123 6.84 12.40 -12.20
CA LEU A 123 5.90 13.41 -11.70
C LEU A 123 4.61 12.80 -11.13
N GLU A 124 4.15 11.67 -11.65
CA GLU A 124 2.92 11.03 -11.20
C GLU A 124 3.02 10.28 -9.86
N VAL A 125 4.24 10.13 -9.33
CA VAL A 125 4.50 9.51 -8.01
C VAL A 125 4.58 10.57 -6.91
N ARG A 126 5.01 11.78 -7.29
CA ARG A 126 5.18 12.94 -6.40
C ARG A 126 3.84 13.46 -5.91
#